data_AF-A0AAN5B3K7-F1
#
_entry.id   AF-A0AAN5B3K7-F1
#
_cell.length_a   1.000
_cell.length_b   1.000
_cell.length_c   1.000
_cell.angle_alpha   90.00
_cell.angle_beta   90.00
_cell.angle_gamma   90.00
#
_symmetry.space_group_name_H-M   'P 1'
#
loop_
_entity.id
_entity.type
_entity.pdbx_description
1 polymer ?
#
loop_
_entity_poly.entity_id
_entity_poly.type
_entity_poly.pdbx_seq_one_letter_code
_entity_poly.pdbx_strand_id
1 'polypeptide(L)'
;MGPETAFRHLIDRTFQDADINRHIVVETGYSSVASALVQAGTGVAILDPFSALDGWRKGMITLRPFKPEVPFKLNILYPSDTPRSNLLLNFIQSLRTSVLSCAQELDKAGVPQGVEFQIAKNH
;
A
#
# COMPACT_ATOMS: atom_id res chain seq x y z
N MET A 1 0.58 15.89 5.78
CA MET A 1 0.44 15.29 4.43
C MET A 1 0.17 13.80 4.62
N GLY A 2 -0.84 13.24 3.96
CA GLY A 2 -1.24 11.84 4.17
C GLY A 2 -0.18 10.84 3.67
N PRO A 3 -0.20 9.58 4.17
CA PRO A 3 0.75 8.54 3.74
C PRO A 3 0.67 8.23 2.24
N GLU A 4 -0.52 8.37 1.63
CA GLU A 4 -0.72 8.18 0.19
C GLU A 4 0.08 9.19 -0.65
N THR A 5 0.09 10.46 -0.25
CA THR A 5 0.87 11.51 -0.88
C THR A 5 2.38 11.24 -0.75
N ALA A 6 2.81 10.75 0.41
CA ALA A 6 4.22 10.41 0.64
C ALA A 6 4.68 9.22 -0.22
N PHE A 7 3.85 8.18 -0.34
CA PHE A 7 4.17 7.02 -1.20
C PHE A 7 4.29 7.43 -2.66
N ARG A 8 3.37 8.27 -3.15
CA ARG A 8 3.43 8.78 -4.52
C ARG A 8 4.71 9.56 -4.80
N HIS A 9 5.12 10.44 -3.89
CA HIS A 9 6.37 11.18 -4.03
C HIS A 9 7.60 10.26 -4.10
N LEU A 10 7.62 9.15 -3.35
CA LEU A 10 8.73 8.17 -3.44
C LEU A 10 8.76 7.48 -4.81
N ILE A 11 7.60 7.09 -5.33
CA ILE A 11 7.50 6.55 -6.69
C ILE A 11 7.98 7.57 -7.72
N ASP A 12 7.47 8.81 -7.67
CA ASP A 12 7.85 9.87 -8.61
C ASP A 12 9.36 10.12 -8.60
N ARG A 13 9.96 10.19 -7.41
CA ARG A 13 11.40 10.33 -7.24
C ARG A 13 12.18 9.16 -7.84
N THR A 14 11.67 7.93 -7.70
CA THR A 14 12.32 6.73 -8.25
C THR A 14 12.44 6.79 -9.78
N PHE A 15 11.41 7.29 -10.45
CA PHE A 15 11.46 7.50 -11.90
C PHE A 15 12.37 8.66 -12.31
N GLN A 16 12.36 9.76 -11.54
CA GLN A 16 13.24 10.91 -11.76
C GLN A 16 14.72 10.54 -11.61
N ASP A 17 15.08 9.83 -10.54
CA ASP A 17 16.45 9.40 -10.26
C ASP A 17 16.98 8.43 -11.34
N ALA A 18 16.08 7.72 -12.04
CA ALA A 18 16.41 6.83 -13.15
C ALA A 18 16.37 7.51 -14.53
N ASP A 19 16.07 8.81 -14.61
CA ASP A 19 15.83 9.57 -15.86
C ASP A 19 14.78 8.93 -16.79
N ILE A 20 13.75 8.31 -16.20
CA ILE A 20 12.66 7.66 -16.94
C ILE A 20 11.48 8.62 -17.04
N ASN A 21 11.18 9.08 -18.25
CA ASN A 21 9.98 9.84 -18.52
C ASN A 21 8.77 8.90 -18.66
N ARG A 22 7.77 9.08 -17.78
CA ARG A 22 6.57 8.25 -17.75
C ARG A 22 5.53 8.80 -18.72
N HIS A 23 4.94 7.93 -19.53
CA HIS A 23 3.75 8.27 -20.31
C HIS A 23 2.49 8.13 -19.43
N ILE A 24 2.12 9.22 -18.75
CA ILE A 24 0.96 9.25 -17.86
C ILE A 24 -0.30 9.57 -18.68
N VAL A 25 -1.17 8.57 -18.85
CA VAL A 25 -2.44 8.71 -19.59
C VAL A 25 -3.57 9.20 -18.67
N VAL A 26 -3.58 8.77 -17.41
CA VAL A 26 -4.58 9.17 -16.40
C VAL A 26 -3.89 9.35 -15.05
N GLU A 27 -4.32 10.36 -14.31
CA GLU A 27 -3.93 10.60 -12.92
C GLU A 27 -5.16 10.57 -12.02
N THR A 28 -5.07 9.83 -10.91
CA THR A 28 -6.13 9.76 -9.89
C THR A 28 -5.52 9.59 -8.50
N GLY A 29 -6.11 10.23 -7.51
CA GLY A 29 -5.80 10.03 -6.09
C GLY A 29 -6.62 8.92 -5.43
N TYR A 30 -7.15 7.99 -6.22
CA TYR A 30 -7.95 6.88 -5.70
C TYR A 30 -7.50 5.55 -6.32
N SER A 31 -6.91 4.68 -5.51
CA SER A 31 -6.48 3.34 -5.94
C SER A 31 -7.60 2.51 -6.57
N SER A 32 -8.84 2.69 -6.12
CA SER A 32 -10.01 2.01 -6.69
C SER A 32 -10.27 2.39 -8.15
N VAL A 33 -10.14 3.69 -8.47
CA VAL A 33 -10.30 4.20 -9.84
C VAL A 33 -9.15 3.70 -10.71
N ALA A 34 -7.91 3.77 -10.23
CA ALA A 34 -6.75 3.26 -10.96
C ALA A 34 -6.87 1.75 -11.24
N SER A 35 -7.30 0.96 -10.25
CA SER A 35 -7.55 -0.47 -10.41
C SER A 35 -8.64 -0.76 -11.44
N ALA A 36 -9.76 -0.02 -11.40
CA ALA A 36 -10.84 -0.17 -12.38
C ALA A 36 -10.38 0.14 -13.81
N LEU A 37 -9.54 1.17 -14.00
CA LEU A 37 -8.98 1.51 -15.31
C LEU A 37 -8.05 0.41 -15.85
N VAL A 38 -7.23 -0.20 -14.99
CA VAL A 38 -6.40 -1.36 -15.35
C VAL A 38 -7.27 -2.55 -15.74
N GLN A 39 -8.29 -2.86 -14.94
CA GLN A 39 -9.24 -3.94 -15.25
C GLN A 39 -9.96 -3.72 -16.58
N ALA A 40 -10.24 -2.47 -16.94
CA ALA A 40 -10.83 -2.09 -18.23
C ALA A 40 -9.83 -2.11 -19.40
N GLY A 41 -8.56 -2.45 -19.17
CA GLY A 41 -7.54 -2.57 -20.21
C GLY A 41 -6.85 -1.26 -20.60
N THR A 42 -6.96 -0.21 -19.78
CA THR A 42 -6.36 1.12 -20.08
C THR A 42 -4.83 1.10 -20.04
N GLY A 43 -4.23 0.12 -19.35
CA GLY A 43 -2.78 -0.02 -19.23
C GLY A 43 -2.36 -0.62 -17.89
N VAL A 44 -1.28 -0.09 -17.31
CA VAL A 44 -0.74 -0.50 -16.01
C VAL A 44 -0.83 0.63 -15.00
N ALA A 45 -0.97 0.29 -13.72
CA ALA A 45 -0.94 1.26 -12.62
C ALA A 45 -0.02 0.77 -11.50
N ILE A 46 0.58 1.73 -10.78
CA ILE A 46 1.27 1.47 -9.51
C ILE A 46 0.25 1.75 -8.41
N LEU A 47 -0.06 0.72 -7.62
CA LEU A 47 -1.05 0.78 -6.54
C LEU A 47 -0.35 0.53 -5.20
N ASP A 48 -0.99 0.97 -4.11
CA ASP A 48 -0.62 0.45 -2.80
C ASP A 48 -0.89 -1.07 -2.73
N PRO A 49 -0.10 -1.83 -1.96
CA PRO A 49 -0.20 -3.29 -1.95
C PRO A 49 -1.58 -3.81 -1.52
N PHE A 50 -2.28 -3.11 -0.62
CA PHE A 50 -3.56 -3.59 -0.10
C PHE A 50 -4.70 -3.40 -1.10
N SER A 51 -4.76 -2.25 -1.79
CA SER A 51 -5.77 -2.02 -2.83
C SER A 51 -5.57 -2.94 -4.04
N ALA A 52 -4.33 -3.33 -4.34
CA ALA A 52 -4.02 -4.24 -5.44
C ALA A 52 -4.56 -5.66 -5.22
N LEU A 53 -4.72 -6.10 -3.96
CA LEU A 53 -5.21 -7.43 -3.63
C LEU A 53 -6.65 -7.69 -4.08
N ASP A 54 -7.53 -6.69 -4.07
CA ASP A 54 -8.94 -6.92 -4.43
C ASP A 54 -9.09 -7.37 -5.89
N GLY A 55 -8.43 -6.67 -6.81
CA GLY A 55 -8.44 -7.04 -8.23
C GLY A 55 -7.75 -8.38 -8.48
N TRP A 56 -6.66 -8.65 -7.76
CA TRP A 56 -5.91 -9.91 -7.88
C TRP A 56 -6.72 -11.10 -7.36
N ARG A 57 -7.36 -10.98 -6.18
CA ARG A 57 -8.24 -12.02 -5.60
C ARG A 57 -9.38 -12.41 -6.53
N LYS A 58 -9.89 -11.45 -7.30
CA LYS A 58 -10.95 -11.66 -8.30
C LYS A 58 -10.42 -12.19 -9.65
N GLY A 59 -9.12 -12.35 -9.80
CA GLY A 59 -8.49 -12.79 -11.05
C GLY A 59 -8.58 -11.78 -12.19
N MET A 60 -8.89 -10.52 -11.88
CA MET A 60 -9.10 -9.48 -12.91
C MET A 60 -7.82 -8.74 -13.28
N ILE A 61 -6.82 -8.74 -12.39
CA ILE A 61 -5.49 -8.16 -12.64
C ILE A 61 -4.40 -9.11 -12.18
N THR A 62 -3.22 -9.00 -12.80
CA THR A 62 -1.99 -9.65 -12.34
C THR A 62 -1.11 -8.63 -11.62
N LEU A 63 -0.45 -9.05 -10.55
CA LEU A 63 0.49 -8.20 -9.82
C LEU A 63 1.92 -8.45 -10.29
N ARG A 64 2.73 -7.39 -10.30
CA ARG A 64 4.16 -7.43 -10.63
C ARG A 64 4.95 -6.60 -9.61
N PRO A 65 6.10 -7.08 -9.12
CA PRO A 65 6.91 -6.32 -8.19
C PRO A 65 7.50 -5.09 -8.88
N PHE A 66 7.38 -3.94 -8.23
CA PHE A 66 8.03 -2.71 -8.67
C PHE A 66 9.51 -2.72 -8.26
N LYS A 67 10.40 -2.23 -9.12
CA LYS A 67 11.84 -2.13 -8.86
C LYS A 67 12.35 -0.72 -9.19
N PRO A 68 13.20 -0.12 -8.32
CA PRO A 68 13.64 -0.60 -7.01
C PRO A 68 12.48 -0.74 -6.00
N GLU A 69 12.71 -1.50 -4.92
CA GLU A 69 11.70 -1.71 -3.88
C GLU A 69 11.42 -0.39 -3.15
N VAL A 70 10.14 -0.03 -3.03
CA VAL A 70 9.69 1.15 -2.29
C VAL A 70 8.89 0.68 -1.07
N PRO A 71 9.41 0.86 0.15
CA PRO A 71 8.82 0.27 1.35
C PRO A 71 7.46 0.91 1.67
N PHE A 72 6.46 0.07 1.91
CA PHE A 72 5.14 0.51 2.37
C PHE A 72 5.06 0.45 3.90
N LYS A 73 5.06 1.61 4.56
CA LYS A 73 5.06 1.72 6.03
C LYS A 73 3.65 1.91 6.57
N LEU A 74 3.23 1.02 7.47
CA LEU A 74 1.95 1.15 8.18
C LEU A 74 2.20 1.63 9.61
N ASN A 75 1.66 2.82 9.92
CA ASN A 75 1.79 3.43 11.24
C ASN A 75 0.47 3.36 12.00
N ILE A 76 0.53 2.90 13.25
CA ILE A 76 -0.61 2.97 14.19
C ILE A 76 -0.32 4.11 15.16
N LEU A 77 -1.22 5.10 15.18
CA LEU A 77 -1.19 6.26 16.06
C LEU A 77 -2.30 6.17 17.10
N TYR A 78 -1.98 6.40 18.37
CA TYR A 78 -2.97 6.52 19.45
C TYR A 78 -2.51 7.54 20.50
N PRO A 79 -3.44 8.11 21.29
CA PRO A 79 -3.10 9.12 22.30
C PRO A 79 -2.21 8.55 23.41
N SER A 80 -1.20 9.31 23.79
CA SER A 80 -0.21 8.90 24.81
C SER A 80 -0.79 8.83 26.22
N ASP A 81 -1.82 9.61 26.51
CA ASP A 81 -2.32 9.86 27.88
C ASP A 81 -3.52 9.00 28.29
N THR A 82 -4.04 8.17 27.40
CA THR A 82 -5.13 7.24 27.72
C THR A 82 -4.60 5.90 28.23
N PRO A 83 -5.09 5.37 29.38
CA PRO A 83 -4.81 4.01 29.78
C PRO A 83 -5.13 3.05 28.64
N ARG A 84 -4.19 2.16 28.30
CA ARG A 84 -4.38 1.18 27.23
C ARG A 84 -5.52 0.24 27.61
N SER A 85 -6.72 0.50 27.11
CA SER A 85 -7.85 -0.40 27.31
C SER A 85 -7.56 -1.75 26.65
N ASN A 86 -8.07 -2.82 27.23
CA ASN A 86 -8.01 -4.15 26.60
C ASN A 86 -8.62 -4.11 25.18
N LEU A 87 -9.62 -3.26 24.94
CA LEU A 87 -10.21 -3.05 23.63
C LEU A 87 -9.20 -2.50 22.60
N LEU A 88 -8.40 -1.49 22.97
CA LEU A 88 -7.37 -0.93 22.08
C LEU A 88 -6.31 -1.97 21.74
N LEU A 89 -5.84 -2.72 22.76
CA LEU A 89 -4.84 -3.78 22.55
C LEU A 89 -5.37 -4.88 21.64
N ASN A 90 -6.61 -5.32 21.87
CA ASN A 90 -7.27 -6.32 21.02
C ASN A 90 -7.43 -5.82 19.58
N PHE A 91 -7.82 -4.56 19.39
CA PHE A 91 -7.92 -3.96 18.05
C PHE A 91 -6.57 -3.93 17.33
N ILE A 92 -5.51 -3.47 18.01
CA ILE A 92 -4.15 -3.46 17.43
C ILE A 92 -3.71 -4.87 17.04
N GLN A 93 -4.02 -5.85 17.87
CA GLN A 93 -3.68 -7.24 17.60
C GLN A 93 -4.46 -7.78 16.39
N SER A 94 -5.77 -7.56 16.33
CA SER A 94 -6.59 -7.95 15.17
C SER A 94 -6.11 -7.28 13.88
N LEU A 95 -5.79 -5.98 13.94
CA LEU A 95 -5.27 -5.23 12.79
C LEU A 95 -3.94 -5.81 12.30
N ARG A 96 -3.02 -6.12 13.21
CA ARG A 96 -1.75 -6.78 12.87
C ARG A 96 -1.98 -8.12 12.17
N THR A 97 -2.87 -8.94 12.69
CA THR A 97 -3.22 -10.23 12.07
C THR A 97 -3.79 -10.06 10.66
N SER A 98 -4.73 -9.13 10.46
CA SER A 98 -5.31 -8.87 9.13
C SER A 98 -4.29 -8.38 8.11
N VAL A 99 -3.38 -7.50 8.53
CA VAL A 99 -2.35 -6.98 7.64
C VAL A 99 -1.29 -8.03 7.31
N LEU A 100 -0.90 -8.87 8.27
CA LEU A 100 -0.01 -10.02 8.00
C LEU A 100 -0.63 -11.02 7.04
N SER A 101 -1.95 -11.27 7.15
CA SER A 101 -2.67 -12.10 6.17
C SER A 101 -2.58 -11.50 4.77
N CYS A 102 -2.77 -10.19 4.64
CA CYS A 102 -2.64 -9.51 3.35
C CYS A 102 -1.20 -9.58 2.80
N ALA A 103 -0.19 -9.44 3.65
CA ALA A 103 1.21 -9.59 3.25
C ALA A 103 1.51 -10.99 2.69
N GLN A 104 1.00 -12.05 3.35
CA GLN A 104 1.13 -13.43 2.86
C GLN A 104 0.44 -13.65 1.51
N GLU A 105 -0.67 -12.96 1.24
CA GLU A 105 -1.33 -13.02 -0.06
C GLU A 105 -0.52 -12.31 -1.15
N LEU A 106 0.13 -11.20 -0.82
CA LEU A 106 1.04 -10.51 -1.73
C LEU A 106 2.25 -11.37 -2.09
N ASP A 107 2.81 -12.10 -1.12
CA ASP A 107 3.86 -13.09 -1.37
C ASP A 107 3.40 -14.16 -2.36
N LYS A 108 2.18 -14.70 -2.18
CA LYS A 108 1.57 -15.67 -3.10
C LYS A 108 1.32 -15.08 -4.49
N ALA A 109 1.04 -13.79 -4.57
CA ALA A 109 0.89 -13.05 -5.83
C ALA A 109 2.23 -12.75 -6.53
N GLY A 110 3.36 -13.15 -5.94
CA GLY A 110 4.70 -12.90 -6.48
C GLY A 110 5.21 -11.48 -6.27
N VAL A 111 4.61 -10.74 -5.33
CA VAL A 111 5.00 -9.37 -4.97
C VAL A 111 5.34 -9.34 -3.48
N PRO A 112 6.52 -9.83 -3.08
CA PRO A 112 6.91 -9.76 -1.68
C PRO A 112 7.02 -8.30 -1.26
N GLN A 113 6.41 -7.98 -0.12
CA GLN A 113 6.42 -6.63 0.45
C GLN A 113 6.94 -6.72 1.88
N GLY A 114 8.01 -6.00 2.18
CA GLY A 114 8.42 -5.75 3.56
C GLY A 114 7.39 -4.86 4.26
N VAL A 115 6.38 -5.45 4.89
CA VAL A 115 5.40 -4.68 5.68
C VAL A 115 5.98 -4.39 7.06
N GLU A 116 6.47 -3.16 7.25
CA GLU A 116 6.90 -2.67 8.55
C GLU A 116 5.73 -2.05 9.32
N PHE A 117 5.46 -2.57 10.50
CA PHE A 117 4.53 -1.96 11.45
C PHE A 117 5.29 -1.11 12.45
N GLN A 118 4.99 0.17 12.48
CA GLN A 118 5.48 1.06 13.53
C GLN A 118 4.31 1.54 14.37
N ILE A 119 4.42 1.33 15.67
CA ILE A 119 3.48 1.90 16.63
C ILE A 119 4.09 3.21 17.11
N ALA A 120 3.50 4.32 16.70
CA ALA A 120 3.96 5.64 17.07
C ALA A 120 3.03 6.25 18.12
N LYS A 121 3.62 6.84 19.17
CA LYS A 121 2.89 7.63 20.16
C LYS A 121 2.63 9.01 19.59
N ASN A 122 1.39 9.48 19.62
CA ASN A 122 1.09 10.87 19.30
C ASN A 122 1.52 11.74 20.50
N HIS A 123 2.51 12.61 20.31
CA HIS A 123 2.93 13.60 21.31
C HIS A 123 2.05 14.84 21.22
#